data_AF-A0A1E1W2V7-F1
#
_entry.id   AF-A0A1E1W2V7-F1
#
_cell.length_a   1.000
_cell.length_b   1.000
_cell.length_c   1.000
_cell.angle_alpha   90.00
_cell.angle_beta   90.00
_cell.angle_gamma   90.00
#
_symmetry.space_group_name_H-M   'P 1'
#
loop_
_entity.id
_entity.type
_entity.pdbx_description
1 polymer ?
#
loop_
_entity_poly.entity_id
_entity_poly.type
_entity_poly.pdbx_seq_one_letter_code
_entity_poly.pdbx_strand_id
1 'polypeptide(L)'
;GFLRLIEESGWLWQLRQLFQLSGAVVDLLDLQGSSVLLSLEDGWDVTAQISSLAQICLEPYYRTLDGFRIVVEKEWLALGHKFATRSNIAATPQQGFTPTFLQFLDAVHQLQKQFPLAFEFNDFYLRYIAYHTSSCRFRTFLLDSEAQRAEMGLAAADDRRADTNRLGVETGAGCEEEVAGARCGVSVFDYIDKQHQKAPVFYNFLYTPDLDNPVLRPVSSVCALEVWEYYVSEELSHGAAYDLEVLAAAEPDPRAEKRRVVTAG
;
A
#
# COMPACT_ATOMS: atom_id res chain seq x y z
N GLY A 1 -21.61 23.49 -3.59
CA GLY A 1 -21.82 22.26 -4.39
C GLY A 1 -20.60 21.37 -4.25
N PHE A 2 -20.71 20.09 -4.58
CA PHE A 2 -19.66 19.08 -4.37
C PHE A 2 -18.26 19.49 -4.87
N LEU A 3 -18.15 19.94 -6.13
CA LEU A 3 -16.87 20.37 -6.72
C LEU A 3 -16.19 21.52 -5.97
N ARG A 4 -16.98 22.45 -5.43
CA ARG A 4 -16.46 23.57 -4.64
C ARG A 4 -15.89 23.09 -3.30
N LEU A 5 -16.50 22.08 -2.68
CA LEU A 5 -15.97 21.49 -1.44
C LEU A 5 -14.66 20.74 -1.69
N ILE A 6 -14.53 20.08 -2.85
CA ILE A 6 -13.26 19.47 -3.27
C ILE A 6 -12.19 20.53 -3.46
N GLU A 7 -12.50 21.63 -4.15
CA GLU A 7 -11.57 22.74 -4.34
C GLU A 7 -11.14 23.36 -2.99
N GLU A 8 -12.11 23.64 -2.11
CA GLU A 8 -11.86 24.19 -0.77
C GLU A 8 -11.07 23.24 0.14
N SER A 9 -11.11 21.92 -0.11
CA SER A 9 -10.30 20.94 0.64
C SER A 9 -8.80 21.08 0.41
N GLY A 10 -8.38 21.65 -0.74
CA GLY A 10 -6.97 21.77 -1.13
C GLY A 10 -6.28 20.45 -1.47
N TRP A 11 -6.98 19.31 -1.45
CA TRP A 11 -6.38 17.98 -1.63
C TRP A 11 -5.65 17.83 -2.97
N LEU A 12 -6.33 18.14 -4.08
CA LEU A 12 -5.73 18.08 -5.43
C LEU A 12 -4.58 19.10 -5.60
N TRP A 13 -4.64 20.21 -4.87
CA TRP A 13 -3.55 21.19 -4.88
C TRP A 13 -2.29 20.63 -4.19
N GLN A 14 -2.44 19.89 -3.10
CA GLN A 14 -1.33 19.20 -2.44
C GLN A 14 -0.72 18.12 -3.33
N LEU A 15 -1.54 17.31 -4.02
CA LEU A 15 -1.06 16.33 -5.01
C LEU A 15 -0.25 17.00 -6.13
N ARG A 16 -0.74 18.15 -6.62
CA ARG A 16 0.03 18.97 -7.57
C ARG A 16 1.40 19.34 -7.02
N GLN A 17 1.49 19.78 -5.76
CA GLN A 17 2.79 20.14 -5.15
C GLN A 17 3.72 18.93 -5.09
N LEU A 18 3.20 17.75 -4.73
CA LEU A 18 3.98 16.51 -4.73
C LEU A 18 4.55 16.20 -6.12
N PHE A 19 3.73 16.28 -7.17
CA PHE A 19 4.21 16.05 -8.54
C PHE A 19 5.23 17.07 -9.01
N GLN A 20 5.08 18.34 -8.62
CA GLN A 20 6.05 19.38 -8.98
C GLN A 20 7.41 19.11 -8.31
N LEU A 21 7.41 18.76 -7.02
CA LEU A 21 8.64 18.48 -6.28
C LEU A 21 9.29 17.18 -6.73
N SER A 22 8.53 16.08 -6.84
CA SER A 22 9.07 14.80 -7.32
C SER A 22 9.54 14.90 -8.77
N GLY A 23 8.81 15.62 -9.63
CA GLY A 23 9.20 15.88 -11.02
C GLY A 23 10.52 16.65 -11.12
N ALA A 24 10.73 17.65 -10.26
CA ALA A 24 12.02 18.34 -10.19
C ALA A 24 13.16 17.40 -9.79
N VAL A 25 12.94 16.50 -8.82
CA VAL A 25 13.94 15.48 -8.44
C VAL A 25 14.26 14.54 -9.61
N VAL A 26 13.23 14.08 -10.33
CA VAL A 26 13.38 13.23 -11.52
C VAL A 26 14.23 13.94 -12.58
N ASP A 27 13.93 15.20 -12.89
CA ASP A 27 14.67 15.94 -13.93
C ASP A 27 16.11 16.28 -13.51
N LEU A 28 16.37 16.57 -12.24
CA LEU A 28 17.72 16.79 -11.72
C LEU A 28 18.58 15.51 -11.84
N LEU A 29 17.99 14.34 -11.57
CA LEU A 29 18.69 13.06 -11.66
C LEU A 29 18.90 12.61 -13.11
N ASP A 30 17.83 12.59 -13.90
CA ASP A 30 17.82 12.02 -15.26
C ASP A 30 18.42 12.96 -16.31
N LEU A 31 18.00 14.22 -16.34
CA LEU A 31 18.42 15.16 -17.39
C LEU A 31 19.74 15.86 -17.08
N GLN A 32 20.01 16.14 -15.80
CA GLN A 32 21.20 16.88 -15.38
C GLN A 32 22.31 15.98 -14.83
N GLY A 33 22.03 14.70 -14.54
CA GLY A 33 22.99 13.78 -13.93
C GLY A 33 23.48 14.22 -12.55
N SER A 34 22.68 15.01 -11.82
CA SER A 34 23.05 15.58 -10.53
C SER A 34 22.51 14.76 -9.37
N SER A 35 23.28 14.61 -8.29
CA SER A 35 22.79 14.01 -7.04
C SER A 35 21.89 14.99 -6.29
N VAL A 36 20.82 14.48 -5.69
CA VAL A 36 19.83 15.28 -4.93
C VAL A 36 19.77 14.82 -3.48
N LEU A 37 19.79 15.77 -2.54
CA LEU A 37 19.53 15.52 -1.12
C LEU A 37 18.16 16.08 -0.74
N LEU A 38 17.28 15.23 -0.22
CA LEU A 38 15.99 15.64 0.33
C LEU A 38 16.12 15.85 1.84
N SER A 39 15.87 17.07 2.29
CA SER A 39 15.86 17.43 3.72
C SER A 39 14.65 18.32 3.99
N LEU A 40 13.54 17.68 4.37
CA LEU A 40 12.26 18.34 4.65
C LEU A 40 11.81 17.95 6.06
N GLU A 41 11.65 18.95 6.92
CA GLU A 41 11.15 18.81 8.30
C GLU A 41 11.89 17.69 9.05
N ASP A 42 11.15 16.70 9.57
CA ASP A 42 11.69 15.54 10.29
C ASP A 42 12.11 14.39 9.36
N GLY A 43 11.80 14.46 8.06
CA GLY A 43 12.26 13.49 7.06
C GLY A 43 11.43 12.20 6.92
N TRP A 44 10.38 12.00 7.71
CA TRP A 44 9.57 10.76 7.69
C TRP A 44 8.20 10.87 6.98
N ASP A 45 7.83 12.06 6.50
CA ASP A 45 6.53 12.33 5.85
C ASP A 45 6.73 12.75 4.38
N VAL A 46 6.91 14.05 4.13
CA VAL A 46 7.00 14.60 2.76
C VAL A 46 8.23 14.07 2.01
N THR A 47 9.35 13.86 2.73
CA THR A 47 10.54 13.23 2.16
C THR A 47 10.23 11.85 1.59
N ALA A 48 9.50 11.00 2.32
CA ALA A 48 9.12 9.67 1.87
C ALA A 48 8.16 9.72 0.66
N GLN A 49 7.25 10.69 0.62
CA GLN A 49 6.38 10.91 -0.55
C GLN A 49 7.20 11.25 -1.81
N ILE A 50 8.08 12.24 -1.71
CA ILE A 50 8.87 12.72 -2.85
C ILE A 50 9.88 11.67 -3.30
N SER A 51 10.59 11.02 -2.37
CA SER A 51 11.56 9.96 -2.70
C SER A 51 10.90 8.77 -3.36
N SER A 52 9.73 8.33 -2.86
CA SER A 52 8.98 7.21 -3.42
C SER A 52 8.46 7.53 -4.83
N LEU A 53 7.87 8.71 -5.02
CA LEU A 53 7.35 9.12 -6.32
C LEU A 53 8.47 9.30 -7.35
N ALA A 54 9.60 9.89 -6.96
CA ALA A 54 10.75 10.03 -7.86
C ALA A 54 11.27 8.65 -8.31
N GLN A 55 11.38 7.69 -7.39
CA GLN A 55 11.81 6.33 -7.71
C GLN A 55 10.85 5.63 -8.67
N ILE A 56 9.55 5.69 -8.41
CA ILE A 56 8.51 5.13 -9.29
C ILE A 56 8.57 5.77 -10.68
N CYS A 57 8.78 7.09 -10.77
CA CYS A 57 8.89 7.80 -12.04
C CYS A 57 10.19 7.48 -12.79
N LEU A 58 11.30 7.24 -12.11
CA LEU A 58 12.59 6.95 -12.75
C LEU A 58 12.69 5.50 -13.25
N GLU A 59 12.29 4.53 -12.42
CA GLU A 59 12.62 3.12 -12.66
C GLU A 59 11.36 2.25 -12.87
N PRO A 60 11.24 1.53 -14.00
CA PRO A 60 10.11 0.64 -14.26
C PRO A 60 9.97 -0.49 -13.23
N TYR A 61 11.07 -0.91 -12.60
CA TYR A 61 11.04 -1.95 -11.57
C TYR A 61 10.07 -1.61 -10.45
N TYR A 62 10.07 -0.37 -9.95
CA TYR A 62 9.19 0.05 -8.86
C TYR A 62 7.70 0.15 -9.23
N ARG A 63 7.36 -0.09 -10.50
CA ARG A 63 5.98 -0.17 -11.01
C ARG A 63 5.47 -1.61 -11.09
N THR A 64 6.30 -2.59 -10.73
CA THR A 64 5.92 -3.99 -10.53
C THR A 64 5.29 -4.19 -9.15
N LEU A 65 4.56 -5.29 -8.93
CA LEU A 65 4.03 -5.67 -7.61
C LEU A 65 5.16 -5.75 -6.57
N ASP A 66 6.24 -6.46 -6.92
CA ASP A 66 7.42 -6.65 -6.08
C ASP A 66 8.16 -5.33 -5.83
N GLY A 67 8.37 -4.54 -6.89
CA GLY A 67 9.07 -3.27 -6.78
C GLY A 67 8.29 -2.25 -5.94
N PHE A 68 6.96 -2.20 -6.09
CA PHE A 68 6.14 -1.31 -5.27
C PHE A 68 6.16 -1.72 -3.80
N ARG A 69 6.08 -3.03 -3.50
CA ARG A 69 6.29 -3.56 -2.14
C ARG A 69 7.60 -3.05 -1.55
N ILE A 70 8.70 -3.13 -2.32
CA ILE A 70 10.02 -2.65 -1.87
C ILE A 70 10.03 -1.14 -1.60
N VAL A 71 9.36 -0.32 -2.44
CA VAL A 71 9.24 1.13 -2.16
C VAL A 71 8.56 1.36 -0.82
N VAL A 72 7.45 0.65 -0.54
CA VAL A 72 6.75 0.79 0.75
C VAL A 72 7.63 0.30 1.92
N GLU A 73 8.20 -0.90 1.82
CA GLU A 73 9.05 -1.46 2.88
C GLU A 73 10.27 -0.57 3.17
N LYS A 74 10.91 -0.04 2.13
CA LYS A 74 12.11 0.79 2.24
C LYS A 74 11.82 2.22 2.67
N GLU A 75 11.00 2.95 1.92
CA GLU A 75 10.82 4.39 2.11
C GLU A 75 9.86 4.73 3.25
N TRP A 76 8.94 3.81 3.58
CA TRP A 76 7.91 4.09 4.58
C TRP A 76 8.14 3.31 5.86
N LEU A 77 8.37 1.99 5.78
CA LEU A 77 8.52 1.16 6.98
C LEU A 77 9.90 1.30 7.61
N ALA A 78 10.98 1.11 6.82
CA ALA A 78 12.34 1.14 7.34
C ALA A 78 12.80 2.56 7.72
N LEU A 79 12.41 3.59 6.96
CA LEU A 79 12.72 4.99 7.29
C LEU A 79 11.82 5.59 8.40
N GLY A 80 10.93 4.78 9.00
CA GLY A 80 10.22 5.15 10.22
C GLY A 80 9.07 6.14 10.01
N HIS A 81 8.34 6.04 8.90
CA HIS A 81 7.05 6.72 8.79
C HIS A 81 6.14 6.27 9.94
N LYS A 82 5.60 7.25 10.67
CA LYS A 82 4.86 7.00 11.91
C LYS A 82 3.42 6.54 11.65
N PHE A 83 3.25 5.35 11.09
CA PHE A 83 1.93 4.83 10.70
C PHE A 83 0.91 4.86 11.85
N ALA A 84 1.28 4.49 13.07
CA ALA A 84 0.36 4.49 14.21
C ALA A 84 -0.02 5.92 14.62
N THR A 85 0.96 6.82 14.75
CA THR A 85 0.72 8.25 15.09
C THR A 85 -0.07 8.98 13.99
N ARG A 86 0.17 8.65 12.71
CA ARG A 86 -0.52 9.26 11.56
C ARG A 86 -1.89 8.66 11.30
N SER A 87 -2.21 7.51 11.90
CA SER A 87 -3.51 6.87 11.78
C SER A 87 -4.55 7.46 12.73
N ASN A 88 -5.82 7.44 12.35
CA ASN A 88 -6.94 7.81 13.22
C ASN A 88 -7.53 6.59 13.96
N ILE A 89 -6.69 5.61 14.30
CA ILE A 89 -7.13 4.31 14.84
C ILE A 89 -7.21 4.35 16.37
N ALA A 90 -6.46 5.24 17.03
CA ALA A 90 -6.48 5.36 18.48
C ALA A 90 -7.85 5.82 19.01
N ALA A 91 -8.28 5.26 20.14
CA ALA A 91 -9.57 5.57 20.76
C ALA A 91 -9.72 7.05 21.16
N THR A 92 -8.60 7.75 21.35
CA THR A 92 -8.55 9.20 21.55
C THR A 92 -7.91 9.87 20.34
N PRO A 93 -8.51 10.93 19.77
CA PRO A 93 -7.92 11.70 18.69
C PRO A 93 -6.51 12.15 19.09
N GLN A 94 -5.50 11.63 18.41
CA GLN A 94 -4.12 12.03 18.64
C GLN A 94 -3.82 13.31 17.86
N GLN A 95 -3.06 14.20 18.47
CA GLN A 95 -2.46 15.30 17.71
C GLN A 95 -1.46 14.70 16.71
N GLY A 96 -1.58 15.06 15.43
CA GLY A 96 -0.65 14.60 14.39
C GLY A 96 -1.21 13.59 13.40
N PHE A 97 -2.52 13.38 13.36
CA PHE A 97 -3.17 12.73 12.20
C PHE A 97 -2.84 13.51 10.93
N THR A 98 -2.21 12.84 9.97
CA THR A 98 -2.07 13.33 8.60
C THR A 98 -2.09 12.14 7.65
N PRO A 99 -2.93 12.16 6.59
CA PRO A 99 -3.07 11.04 5.66
C PRO A 99 -1.92 10.98 4.64
N THR A 100 -0.66 11.11 5.07
CA THR A 100 0.53 11.24 4.21
C THR A 100 0.71 10.03 3.29
N PHE A 101 0.61 8.81 3.84
CA PHE A 101 0.71 7.58 3.05
C PHE A 101 -0.47 7.43 2.08
N LEU A 102 -1.68 7.77 2.52
CA LEU A 102 -2.87 7.74 1.66
C LEU A 102 -2.77 8.74 0.50
N GLN A 103 -2.20 9.93 0.74
CA GLN A 103 -1.92 10.92 -0.29
C GLN A 103 -0.84 10.43 -1.27
N PHE A 104 0.16 9.68 -0.80
CA PHE A 104 1.12 9.02 -1.69
C PHE A 104 0.43 7.98 -2.59
N LEU A 105 -0.46 7.15 -2.04
CA LEU A 105 -1.20 6.17 -2.84
C LEU A 105 -2.10 6.85 -3.88
N ASP A 106 -2.74 7.97 -3.53
CA ASP A 106 -3.49 8.78 -4.50
C ASP A 106 -2.57 9.32 -5.60
N ALA A 107 -1.39 9.87 -5.25
CA ALA A 107 -0.42 10.27 -6.27
C ALA A 107 -0.02 9.11 -7.20
N VAL A 108 0.13 7.88 -6.70
CA VAL A 108 0.39 6.70 -7.55
C VAL A 108 -0.83 6.35 -8.41
N HIS A 109 -2.05 6.49 -7.88
CA HIS A 109 -3.29 6.35 -8.67
C HIS A 109 -3.34 7.35 -9.84
N GLN A 110 -3.01 8.63 -9.59
CA GLN A 110 -2.94 9.63 -10.65
C GLN A 110 -1.86 9.26 -11.71
N LEU A 111 -0.73 8.66 -11.31
CA LEU A 111 0.25 8.13 -12.26
C LEU A 111 -0.32 6.98 -13.10
N GLN A 112 -1.04 6.02 -12.52
CA GLN A 112 -1.69 4.94 -13.26
C GLN A 112 -2.68 5.49 -14.30
N LYS A 113 -3.41 6.55 -13.95
CA LYS A 113 -4.36 7.21 -14.85
C LYS A 113 -3.66 7.90 -16.02
N GLN A 114 -2.54 8.58 -15.78
CA GLN A 114 -1.77 9.25 -16.83
C GLN A 114 -0.95 8.27 -17.68
N PHE A 115 -0.53 7.14 -17.11
CA PHE A 115 0.31 6.12 -17.77
C PHE A 115 -0.28 4.69 -17.62
N PRO A 116 -1.41 4.38 -18.29
CA PRO A 116 -2.14 3.13 -18.06
C PRO A 116 -1.38 1.82 -18.35
N LEU A 117 -0.33 1.90 -19.18
CA LEU A 117 0.49 0.74 -19.57
C LEU A 117 1.72 0.55 -18.67
N ALA A 118 2.06 1.53 -17.83
CA ALA A 118 3.35 1.59 -17.15
C ALA A 118 3.41 0.79 -15.83
N PHE A 119 2.26 0.40 -15.27
CA PHE A 119 2.14 -0.26 -13.97
C PHE A 119 1.64 -1.69 -14.09
N GLU A 120 2.30 -2.62 -13.42
CA GLU A 120 1.92 -4.05 -13.37
C GLU A 120 0.68 -4.27 -12.50
N PHE A 121 0.58 -3.51 -11.41
CA PHE A 121 -0.57 -3.58 -10.52
C PHE A 121 -1.68 -2.62 -10.98
N ASN A 122 -2.92 -2.98 -10.67
CA ASN A 122 -4.11 -2.19 -11.01
C ASN A 122 -4.52 -1.22 -9.87
N ASP A 123 -5.60 -0.46 -10.08
CA ASP A 123 -6.13 0.46 -9.07
C ASP A 123 -6.69 -0.27 -7.83
N PHE A 124 -7.24 -1.49 -8.00
CA PHE A 124 -7.72 -2.30 -6.88
C PHE A 124 -6.60 -2.63 -5.89
N TYR A 125 -5.38 -2.90 -6.36
CA TYR A 125 -4.20 -3.09 -5.50
C TYR A 125 -3.91 -1.86 -4.62
N LEU A 126 -3.97 -0.65 -5.18
CA LEU A 126 -3.75 0.59 -4.41
C LEU A 126 -4.83 0.80 -3.35
N ARG A 127 -6.10 0.60 -3.72
CA ARG A 127 -7.24 0.70 -2.80
C ARG A 127 -7.17 -0.34 -1.69
N TYR A 128 -6.74 -1.56 -2.02
CA TYR A 128 -6.53 -2.65 -1.06
C TYR A 128 -5.47 -2.26 -0.01
N ILE A 129 -4.33 -1.71 -0.43
CA ILE A 129 -3.29 -1.22 0.50
C ILE A 129 -3.80 -0.04 1.33
N ALA A 130 -4.49 0.92 0.71
CA ALA A 130 -5.05 2.08 1.40
C ALA A 130 -6.00 1.64 2.53
N TYR A 131 -6.92 0.72 2.25
CA TYR A 131 -7.84 0.16 3.24
C TYR A 131 -7.08 -0.56 4.35
N HIS A 132 -6.11 -1.41 3.99
CA HIS A 132 -5.41 -2.23 4.98
C HIS A 132 -4.39 -1.48 5.84
N THR A 133 -4.05 -0.25 5.47
CA THR A 133 -3.32 0.68 6.34
C THR A 133 -4.11 1.03 7.61
N SER A 134 -5.45 1.09 7.52
CA SER A 134 -6.32 1.44 8.65
C SER A 134 -7.11 0.27 9.24
N SER A 135 -7.17 -0.87 8.54
CA SER A 135 -7.93 -2.05 8.99
C SER A 135 -7.37 -2.75 10.24
N CYS A 136 -6.07 -2.56 10.54
CA CYS A 136 -5.32 -3.35 11.51
C CYS A 136 -5.35 -4.89 11.31
N ARG A 137 -5.78 -5.37 10.13
CA ARG A 137 -5.83 -6.82 9.82
C ARG A 137 -4.44 -7.44 9.68
N PHE A 138 -3.50 -6.68 9.11
CA PHE A 138 -2.15 -7.13 8.82
C PHE A 138 -1.14 -6.42 9.72
N ARG A 139 -0.03 -7.09 10.04
CA ARG A 139 1.02 -6.49 10.88
C ARG A 139 1.78 -5.35 10.20
N THR A 140 1.73 -5.29 8.87
CA THR A 140 2.63 -4.48 8.04
C THR A 140 2.70 -3.01 8.42
N PHE A 141 1.56 -2.40 8.75
CA PHE A 141 1.46 -0.95 9.05
C PHE A 141 1.25 -0.66 10.54
N LEU A 142 1.45 -1.64 11.42
CA LEU A 142 1.35 -1.43 12.86
C LEU A 142 2.62 -0.75 13.39
N LEU A 143 2.47 0.09 14.41
CA LEU A 143 3.57 0.80 15.10
C LEU A 143 4.29 1.82 14.21
N ASP A 144 5.16 2.64 14.82
CA ASP A 144 5.76 3.81 14.18
C ASP A 144 7.18 3.58 13.66
N SER A 145 7.85 2.51 14.08
CA SER A 145 9.23 2.24 13.66
C SER A 145 9.54 0.75 13.57
N GLU A 146 10.56 0.43 12.76
CA GLU A 146 11.10 -0.93 12.68
C GLU A 146 11.57 -1.44 14.05
N ALA A 147 12.18 -0.58 14.87
CA ALA A 147 12.62 -0.93 16.23
C ALA A 147 11.44 -1.38 17.11
N GLN A 148 10.33 -0.62 17.12
CA GLN A 148 9.13 -1.01 17.86
C GLN A 148 8.52 -2.32 17.34
N ARG A 149 8.54 -2.54 16.03
CA ARG A 149 8.09 -3.80 15.43
C ARG A 149 8.97 -4.97 15.82
N ALA A 150 10.30 -4.78 15.85
CA ALA A 150 11.23 -5.81 16.28
C ALA A 150 11.04 -6.18 17.75
N GLU A 151 10.87 -5.19 18.64
CA GLU A 151 10.58 -5.42 20.06
C GLU A 151 9.31 -6.23 20.30
N MET A 152 8.31 -6.08 19.41
CA MET A 152 7.04 -6.80 19.47
C MET A 152 7.03 -8.10 18.65
N GLY A 153 8.14 -8.51 18.04
CA GLY A 153 8.24 -9.71 17.20
C GLY A 153 7.43 -9.64 15.89
N LEU A 154 7.23 -8.43 15.37
CA LEU A 154 6.48 -8.11 14.15
C LEU A 154 7.40 -7.70 12.98
N ALA A 155 8.72 -7.79 13.13
CA ALA A 155 9.67 -7.40 12.10
C ALA A 155 9.73 -8.45 10.97
N ALA A 156 9.95 -7.99 9.73
CA ALA A 156 10.08 -8.87 8.56
C ALA A 156 11.27 -9.86 8.67
N ALA A 157 12.27 -9.56 9.50
CA ALA A 157 13.39 -10.47 9.76
C ALA A 157 12.98 -11.74 10.52
N ASP A 158 11.89 -11.70 11.30
CA ASP A 158 11.44 -12.83 12.09
C ASP A 158 10.68 -13.88 11.25
N ASP A 159 10.21 -13.53 10.05
CA ASP A 159 9.63 -14.49 9.10
C ASP A 159 10.66 -15.54 8.65
N ARG A 160 11.93 -15.14 8.46
CA ARG A 160 13.02 -16.05 8.06
C ARG A 160 13.42 -17.02 9.18
N ARG A 161 13.23 -16.63 10.44
CA ARG A 161 13.51 -17.50 11.60
C ARG A 161 12.46 -18.59 11.76
N ALA A 162 11.20 -18.29 11.45
CA ALA A 162 10.11 -19.26 11.48
C ALA A 162 10.29 -20.38 10.43
N ASP A 163 10.81 -20.06 9.24
CA ASP A 163 11.08 -21.05 8.20
C ASP A 163 12.31 -21.92 8.52
N THR A 164 13.35 -21.39 9.17
CA THR A 164 14.49 -22.20 9.64
C THR A 164 14.10 -23.19 10.75
N ASN A 165 13.10 -22.87 11.57
CA ASN A 165 12.58 -23.81 12.58
C ASN A 165 11.70 -24.92 11.98
N ARG A 166 11.21 -24.77 10.74
CA ARG A 166 10.48 -25.83 10.03
C ARG A 166 11.40 -26.81 9.30
N LEU A 167 12.62 -26.39 8.97
CA LEU A 167 13.68 -27.22 8.41
C LEU A 167 14.54 -27.76 9.56
N GLY A 168 14.00 -28.78 10.25
CA GLY A 168 14.56 -29.34 11.48
C GLY A 168 16.08 -29.52 11.49
N VAL A 169 16.74 -28.78 12.38
CA VAL A 169 18.04 -29.15 12.95
C VAL A 169 17.85 -29.20 14.46
N GLU A 170 17.68 -30.40 14.97
CA GLU A 170 17.56 -30.68 16.39
C GLU A 170 18.92 -30.46 17.07
N THR A 171 19.13 -29.29 17.66
CA THR A 171 20.12 -29.14 18.73
C THR A 171 19.38 -29.04 20.05
N GLY A 172 19.36 -30.16 20.78
CA GLY A 172 18.72 -30.28 22.08
C GLY A 172 19.31 -29.32 23.11
N ALA A 173 18.49 -28.38 23.55
CA ALA A 173 18.57 -27.78 24.87
C ALA A 173 17.15 -27.32 25.22
N GLY A 174 16.51 -28.04 26.14
CA GLY A 174 15.15 -27.74 26.58
C GLY A 174 15.10 -26.43 27.36
N CYS A 175 14.33 -25.49 26.83
CA CYS A 175 13.62 -24.49 27.60
C CYS A 175 12.17 -24.58 27.14
N GLU A 176 11.30 -25.15 27.98
CA GLU A 176 9.86 -25.04 27.85
C GLU A 176 9.46 -23.60 28.21
N GLU A 177 9.75 -22.66 27.32
CA GLU A 177 8.94 -21.47 27.19
C GLU A 177 7.95 -21.77 26.08
N GLU A 178 6.66 -21.83 26.42
CA GLU A 178 5.57 -21.73 25.45
C GLU A 178 5.76 -20.40 24.70
N VAL A 179 6.52 -20.45 23.61
CA VAL A 179 6.73 -19.30 22.75
C VAL A 179 5.36 -18.91 22.24
N ALA A 180 4.92 -17.72 22.61
CA ALA A 180 3.74 -17.03 22.09
C ALA A 180 3.86 -16.73 20.56
N GLY A 181 4.52 -17.60 19.79
CA GLY A 181 4.82 -17.49 18.36
C GLY A 181 3.63 -17.76 17.45
N ALA A 182 2.42 -17.91 18.00
CA ALA A 182 1.19 -18.14 17.25
C ALA A 182 0.37 -16.86 16.99
N ARG A 183 0.94 -15.66 17.19
CA ARG A 183 0.25 -14.37 16.92
C ARG A 183 1.01 -13.38 16.04
N CYS A 184 2.04 -13.82 15.29
CA CYS A 184 2.67 -12.94 14.31
C CYS A 184 1.73 -12.78 13.10
N GLY A 185 0.80 -11.81 13.17
CA GLY A 185 -0.23 -11.57 12.15
C GLY A 185 0.41 -11.38 10.77
N VAL A 186 -0.18 -11.90 9.69
CA VAL A 186 0.44 -11.99 8.35
C VAL A 186 0.78 -10.60 7.77
N SER A 187 1.83 -10.50 6.94
CA SER A 187 2.09 -9.29 6.14
C SER A 187 1.03 -9.13 5.04
N VAL A 188 0.58 -7.90 4.78
CA VAL A 188 -0.35 -7.61 3.68
C VAL A 188 0.23 -8.05 2.34
N PHE A 189 1.54 -7.88 2.12
CA PHE A 189 2.19 -8.25 0.88
C PHE A 189 2.24 -9.77 0.69
N ASP A 190 2.60 -10.54 1.72
CA ASP A 190 2.59 -12.00 1.63
C ASP A 190 1.16 -12.56 1.42
N TYR A 191 0.15 -11.86 1.94
CA TYR A 191 -1.25 -12.20 1.67
C TYR A 191 -1.61 -11.90 0.21
N ILE A 192 -1.26 -10.71 -0.30
CA ILE A 192 -1.46 -10.33 -1.70
C ILE A 192 -0.81 -11.36 -2.62
N ASP A 193 0.45 -11.74 -2.39
CA ASP A 193 1.19 -12.71 -3.20
C ASP A 193 0.46 -14.05 -3.26
N LYS A 194 -0.01 -14.55 -2.11
CA LYS A 194 -0.80 -15.80 -2.02
C LYS A 194 -2.12 -15.72 -2.78
N GLN A 195 -2.78 -14.57 -2.78
CA GLN A 195 -4.03 -14.41 -3.53
C GLN A 195 -3.75 -14.23 -5.02
N HIS A 196 -2.70 -13.50 -5.38
CA HIS A 196 -2.27 -13.28 -6.77
C HIS A 196 -1.91 -14.60 -7.48
N GLN A 197 -1.29 -15.54 -6.76
CA GLN A 197 -1.01 -16.90 -7.26
C GLN A 197 -2.28 -17.70 -7.57
N LYS A 198 -3.41 -17.42 -6.90
CA LYS A 198 -4.69 -18.10 -7.16
C LYS A 198 -5.46 -17.42 -8.29
N ALA A 199 -5.48 -16.09 -8.28
CA ALA A 199 -6.15 -15.28 -9.27
C ALA A 199 -5.43 -13.93 -9.41
N PRO A 200 -5.20 -13.43 -10.63
CA PRO A 200 -4.47 -12.19 -10.88
C PRO A 200 -5.32 -10.93 -10.60
N VAL A 201 -6.04 -10.89 -9.47
CA VAL A 201 -6.99 -9.82 -9.09
C VAL A 201 -6.28 -8.46 -8.97
N PHE A 202 -4.99 -8.46 -8.64
CA PHE A 202 -4.17 -7.26 -8.52
C PHE A 202 -3.47 -6.87 -9.82
N TYR A 203 -3.51 -7.70 -10.87
CA TYR A 203 -2.78 -7.48 -12.11
C TYR A 203 -3.49 -6.46 -13.01
N ASN A 204 -2.72 -5.60 -13.65
CA ASN A 204 -3.15 -4.75 -14.74
C ASN A 204 -2.88 -5.46 -16.07
N PHE A 205 -3.93 -5.93 -16.74
CA PHE A 205 -3.82 -6.63 -18.02
C PHE A 205 -3.32 -5.75 -19.18
N LEU A 206 -3.27 -4.43 -19.00
CA LEU A 206 -2.69 -3.51 -19.97
C LEU A 206 -1.19 -3.27 -19.74
N TYR A 207 -0.59 -3.86 -18.71
CA TYR A 207 0.82 -3.63 -18.39
C TYR A 207 1.73 -4.01 -19.56
N THR A 208 2.44 -3.02 -20.07
CA THR A 208 3.45 -3.14 -21.13
C THR A 208 4.47 -2.03 -20.88
N PRO A 209 5.53 -2.29 -20.10
CA PRO A 209 6.50 -1.25 -19.77
C PRO A 209 7.27 -0.80 -21.02
N ASP A 210 7.35 0.51 -21.23
CA ASP A 210 8.24 1.09 -22.24
C ASP A 210 9.67 1.08 -21.69
N LEU A 211 10.50 0.18 -22.21
CA LEU A 211 11.89 0.03 -21.81
C LEU A 211 12.82 1.01 -22.55
N ASP A 212 12.37 1.59 -23.66
CA ASP A 212 13.13 2.56 -24.43
C ASP A 212 13.00 3.96 -23.81
N ASN A 213 11.82 4.29 -23.26
CA ASN A 213 11.55 5.53 -22.54
C ASN A 213 11.00 5.24 -21.14
N PRO A 214 11.84 4.74 -20.22
CA PRO A 214 11.38 4.24 -18.93
C PRO A 214 10.92 5.36 -17.98
N VAL A 215 11.40 6.59 -18.13
CA VAL A 215 11.15 7.67 -17.16
C VAL A 215 9.79 8.35 -17.38
N LEU A 216 8.93 8.34 -16.36
CA LEU A 216 7.62 8.99 -16.37
C LEU A 216 7.73 10.45 -15.92
N ARG A 217 7.05 11.35 -16.65
CA ARG A 217 6.95 12.78 -16.33
C ARG A 217 5.48 13.19 -16.25
N PRO A 218 4.85 13.11 -15.08
CA PRO A 218 3.43 13.38 -14.93
C PRO A 218 3.08 14.86 -15.11
N VAL A 219 1.88 15.10 -15.62
CA VAL A 219 1.26 16.43 -15.63
C VAL A 219 0.79 16.75 -14.21
N SER A 220 1.24 17.90 -13.69
CA SER A 220 0.93 18.37 -12.33
C SER A 220 -0.23 19.38 -12.26
N SER A 221 -0.84 19.74 -13.39
CA SER A 221 -1.97 20.67 -13.40
C SER A 221 -3.16 20.08 -12.65
N VAL A 222 -3.81 20.85 -11.78
CA VAL A 222 -4.99 20.41 -11.01
C VAL A 222 -6.11 19.92 -11.94
N CYS A 223 -6.24 20.51 -13.14
CA CYS A 223 -7.24 20.12 -14.12
C CYS A 223 -7.00 18.73 -14.73
N ALA A 224 -5.81 18.16 -14.56
CA ALA A 224 -5.44 16.81 -15.02
C ALA A 224 -5.49 15.78 -13.88
N LEU A 225 -5.88 16.20 -12.67
CA LEU A 225 -6.04 15.32 -11.51
C LEU A 225 -7.52 15.05 -11.27
N GLU A 226 -7.84 13.81 -10.91
CA GLU A 226 -9.20 13.37 -10.65
C GLU A 226 -9.39 13.03 -9.17
N VAL A 227 -10.61 13.14 -8.64
CA VAL A 227 -10.89 12.66 -7.28
C VAL A 227 -10.89 11.14 -7.31
N TRP A 228 -10.00 10.53 -6.51
CA TRP A 228 -9.90 9.08 -6.45
C TRP A 228 -11.21 8.44 -5.96
N GLU A 229 -11.71 7.46 -6.71
CA GLU A 229 -12.96 6.74 -6.39
C GLU A 229 -12.92 6.09 -5.00
N TYR A 230 -11.73 5.82 -4.46
CA TYR A 230 -11.56 5.35 -3.08
C TYR A 230 -12.25 6.25 -2.03
N TYR A 231 -12.34 7.57 -2.27
CA TYR A 231 -12.96 8.50 -1.32
C TYR A 231 -14.47 8.63 -1.46
N VAL A 232 -15.02 8.31 -2.63
CA VAL A 232 -16.40 8.63 -2.99
C VAL A 232 -17.26 7.39 -3.25
N SER A 233 -16.64 6.23 -3.42
CA SER A 233 -17.35 4.97 -3.63
C SER A 233 -18.15 4.58 -2.39
N GLU A 234 -19.37 4.09 -2.62
CA GLU A 234 -20.25 3.58 -1.56
C GLU A 234 -19.75 2.26 -0.95
N GLU A 235 -18.66 1.69 -1.47
CA GLU A 235 -17.98 0.51 -0.95
C GLU A 235 -17.63 0.65 0.54
N LEU A 236 -17.32 1.86 1.00
CA LEU A 236 -17.07 2.16 2.42
C LEU A 236 -18.33 2.03 3.30
N SER A 237 -19.53 2.18 2.71
CA SER A 237 -20.80 2.16 3.44
C SER A 237 -21.38 0.75 3.65
N HIS A 238 -20.89 -0.26 2.92
CA HIS A 238 -21.43 -1.63 2.93
C HIS A 238 -20.58 -2.67 3.67
N GLY A 239 -19.45 -2.27 4.26
CA GLY A 239 -18.58 -3.15 5.04
C GLY A 239 -17.21 -3.36 4.39
N ALA A 240 -16.46 -4.39 4.81
CA ALA A 240 -15.08 -4.64 4.40
C ALA A 240 -14.98 -5.08 2.92
N ALA A 241 -15.15 -4.15 1.98
CA ALA A 241 -15.09 -4.37 0.53
C ALA A 241 -13.72 -4.90 0.05
N TYR A 242 -12.70 -4.82 0.90
CA TYR A 242 -11.35 -5.32 0.61
C TYR A 242 -11.00 -6.60 1.40
N ASP A 243 -11.96 -7.22 2.10
CA ASP A 243 -11.76 -8.58 2.62
C ASP A 243 -12.19 -9.61 1.57
N LEU A 244 -11.21 -10.13 0.82
CA LEU A 244 -11.44 -11.09 -0.27
C LEU A 244 -12.17 -12.36 0.19
N GLU A 245 -12.05 -12.75 1.46
CA GLU A 245 -12.75 -13.91 2.03
C GLU A 245 -14.25 -13.66 2.16
N VAL A 246 -14.62 -12.43 2.53
CA VAL A 246 -16.02 -12.01 2.66
C VAL A 246 -16.65 -11.87 1.27
N LEU A 247 -15.91 -11.34 0.29
CA LEU A 247 -16.36 -11.24 -1.09
C LEU A 247 -16.58 -12.62 -1.73
N ALA A 248 -15.65 -13.56 -1.54
CA ALA A 248 -15.79 -14.91 -2.06
C ALA A 248 -16.97 -15.68 -1.43
N ALA A 249 -17.31 -15.39 -0.17
CA ALA A 249 -18.48 -15.97 0.51
C ALA A 249 -19.81 -15.33 0.09
N ALA A 250 -19.79 -14.11 -0.45
CA ALA A 250 -20.96 -13.40 -0.93
C ALA A 250 -21.40 -13.82 -2.34
N GLU A 251 -20.53 -14.48 -3.13
CA GLU A 251 -20.95 -15.10 -4.38
C GLU A 251 -21.76 -16.37 -4.11
N PRO A 252 -23.02 -16.47 -4.55
CA PRO A 252 -23.81 -17.67 -4.36
C PRO A 252 -23.18 -18.81 -5.17
N ASP A 253 -22.74 -19.87 -4.49
CA ASP A 253 -22.24 -21.08 -5.14
C ASP A 253 -23.31 -21.60 -6.13
N PRO A 254 -23.03 -21.60 -7.46
CA PRO A 254 -23.97 -22.11 -8.45
C PRO A 254 -24.20 -23.62 -8.31
N ARG A 255 -23.43 -24.32 -7.46
CA ARG A 255 -23.56 -25.75 -7.11
C ARG A 255 -24.23 -25.99 -5.76
N ALA A 256 -24.62 -24.94 -5.03
CA ALA A 256 -25.40 -25.12 -3.81
C ALA A 256 -26.75 -25.73 -4.18
N GLU A 257 -26.88 -27.04 -3.95
CA GLU A 257 -28.12 -27.79 -4.15
C GLU A 257 -29.29 -27.02 -3.52
N LYS A 258 -30.29 -26.69 -4.35
CA LYS A 258 -31.59 -26.19 -3.87
C LYS A 258 -32.09 -27.17 -2.82
N ARG A 259 -32.02 -26.79 -1.54
CA ARG A 259 -32.64 -27.54 -0.44
C ARG A 259 -34.06 -27.90 -0.86
N ARG A 260 -34.31 -29.19 -1.12
CA ARG A 260 -35.64 -29.70 -1.39
C ARG A 260 -36.50 -29.38 -0.18
N VAL A 261 -37.44 -28.45 -0.35
CA VAL A 261 -38.52 -28.22 0.61
C VAL A 261 -39.40 -29.47 0.55
N VAL A 262 -39.27 -30.33 1.55
CA VAL A 262 -40.22 -31.42 1.75
C VAL A 262 -41.49 -30.80 2.30
N THR A 263 -42.51 -30.67 1.46
CA THR A 263 -43.86 -30.33 1.91
C THR A 263 -44.43 -31.58 2.58
N ALA A 264 -44.67 -31.51 3.90
CA ALA A 264 -45.43 -32.54 4.59
C ALA A 264 -46.90 -32.41 4.14
N GLY A 265 -47.45 -33.52 3.61
CA GLY A 265 -48.88 -33.70 3.39
C GLY A 265 -49.59 -34.22 4.63
#